data_AF-D5U5B1-F1
#
_entry.id   AF-D5U5B1-F1
#
_cell.length_a   1.000
_cell.length_b   1.000
_cell.length_c   1.000
_cell.angle_alpha   90.00
_cell.angle_beta   90.00
_cell.angle_gamma   90.00
#
_symmetry.space_group_name_H-M   'P 1'
#
loop_
_entity.id
_entity.type
_entity.pdbx_description
1 polymer ?
#
loop_
_entity_poly.entity_id
_entity_poly.type
_entity_poly.pdbx_seq_one_letter_code
_entity_poly.pdbx_strand_id
1 'polypeptide(L)'
;MKKLNFIIVLMFISTLILSANTIEDEVFRLINLERSKVSLPPLPNNQRLHSLALYHADNMAKNKFFSNIDLDGLDSKARQVKLYPEMVGNISESLGKLDVIPFTDKKAAESIVKNLMATPDSKKNILNKNFNAIGVGAVKRGVGVYVTVTFADIVAESVDFTPTAKYGEDITVKYRILNGAAFTDFKIAVEMADKEARITGDDGKTYIGNIIYDVKDMGNSILGRTFKAEYGKGDYKISILYKGQHFLSNVRTITVE
;
A
#
# COMPACT_ATOMS: atom_id res chain seq x y z
N MET A 1 -29.80 -56.17 -8.74
CA MET A 1 -30.29 -54.80 -9.02
C MET A 1 -29.28 -53.82 -8.43
N LYS A 2 -28.45 -53.18 -9.25
CA LYS A 2 -27.36 -52.29 -8.81
C LYS A 2 -27.94 -50.94 -8.37
N LYS A 3 -27.61 -50.49 -7.16
CA LYS A 3 -27.95 -49.16 -6.63
C LYS A 3 -27.16 -48.10 -7.42
N LEU A 4 -27.88 -47.20 -8.09
CA LEU A 4 -27.30 -46.06 -8.81
C LEU A 4 -27.11 -44.91 -7.81
N ASN A 5 -25.89 -44.67 -7.37
CA ASN A 5 -25.56 -43.51 -6.54
C ASN A 5 -25.54 -42.26 -7.43
N PHE A 6 -26.49 -41.36 -7.19
CA PHE A 6 -26.56 -40.04 -7.84
C PHE A 6 -25.51 -39.13 -7.19
N ILE A 7 -24.34 -39.02 -7.79
CA ILE A 7 -23.33 -38.02 -7.40
C ILE A 7 -23.81 -36.68 -7.94
N ILE A 8 -24.35 -35.84 -7.06
CA ILE A 8 -24.60 -34.42 -7.35
C ILE A 8 -23.23 -33.73 -7.37
N VAL A 9 -22.69 -33.52 -8.57
CA VAL A 9 -21.54 -32.66 -8.79
C VAL A 9 -22.04 -31.22 -8.69
N LEU A 10 -21.86 -30.61 -7.51
CA LEU A 10 -22.16 -29.21 -7.28
C LEU A 10 -21.06 -28.37 -7.95
N MET A 11 -21.32 -27.97 -9.19
CA MET A 11 -20.42 -27.12 -9.97
C MET A 11 -20.56 -25.67 -9.46
N PHE A 12 -19.71 -25.27 -8.50
CA PHE A 12 -19.55 -23.86 -8.14
C PHE A 12 -18.88 -23.13 -9.31
N ILE A 13 -19.67 -22.63 -10.24
CA ILE A 13 -19.22 -21.62 -11.19
C ILE A 13 -19.32 -20.29 -10.46
N SER A 14 -18.28 -19.90 -9.73
CA SER A 14 -18.09 -18.49 -9.41
C SER A 14 -17.70 -17.80 -10.72
N THR A 15 -18.66 -17.14 -11.35
CA THR A 15 -18.37 -16.18 -12.40
C THR A 15 -17.72 -14.97 -11.76
N LEU A 16 -16.41 -15.05 -11.53
CA LEU A 16 -15.58 -13.86 -11.35
C LEU A 16 -15.54 -13.19 -12.72
N ILE A 17 -16.48 -12.28 -12.98
CA ILE A 17 -16.42 -11.42 -14.17
C ILE A 17 -15.26 -10.46 -13.92
N LEU A 18 -14.06 -10.86 -14.31
CA LEU A 18 -12.93 -9.97 -14.45
C LEU A 18 -13.25 -9.07 -15.66
N SER A 19 -13.89 -7.92 -15.44
CA SER A 19 -14.04 -6.95 -16.53
C SER A 19 -12.65 -6.40 -16.84
N ALA A 20 -12.00 -6.93 -17.88
CA ALA A 20 -10.72 -6.41 -18.35
C ALA A 20 -10.92 -4.97 -18.83
N ASN A 21 -10.45 -4.00 -18.04
CA ASN A 21 -10.48 -2.60 -18.44
C ASN A 21 -9.32 -2.35 -19.42
N THR A 22 -9.63 -2.37 -20.71
CA THR A 22 -8.62 -2.23 -21.79
C THR A 22 -7.77 -0.96 -21.63
N ILE A 23 -8.32 0.12 -21.04
CA ILE A 23 -7.56 1.34 -20.78
C ILE A 23 -6.53 1.10 -19.68
N GLU A 24 -6.89 0.46 -18.58
CA GLU A 24 -5.96 0.18 -17.46
C GLU A 24 -4.80 -0.71 -17.92
N ASP A 25 -5.12 -1.81 -18.59
CA ASP A 25 -4.13 -2.78 -19.08
C ASP A 25 -3.14 -2.12 -20.06
N GLU A 26 -3.65 -1.31 -20.98
CA GLU A 26 -2.81 -0.64 -21.98
C GLU A 26 -2.00 0.51 -21.37
N VAL A 27 -2.55 1.28 -20.43
CA VAL A 27 -1.78 2.29 -19.67
C VAL A 27 -0.65 1.62 -18.88
N PHE A 28 -0.94 0.53 -18.17
CA PHE A 28 0.06 -0.26 -17.44
C PHE A 28 1.18 -0.75 -18.38
N ARG A 29 0.80 -1.34 -19.52
CA ARG A 29 1.76 -1.83 -20.53
C ARG A 29 2.63 -0.70 -21.08
N LEU A 30 2.02 0.43 -21.45
CA LEU A 30 2.71 1.58 -22.03
C LEU A 30 3.64 2.27 -21.01
N ILE A 31 3.26 2.37 -19.75
CA ILE A 31 4.14 2.91 -18.70
C ILE A 31 5.39 2.03 -18.54
N ASN A 32 5.22 0.70 -18.50
CA ASN A 32 6.36 -0.21 -18.44
C ASN A 32 7.22 -0.17 -19.72
N LEU A 33 6.62 0.13 -20.89
CA LEU A 33 7.37 0.41 -22.11
C LEU A 33 8.18 1.72 -22.02
N GLU A 34 7.65 2.79 -21.42
CA GLU A 34 8.42 4.02 -21.18
C GLU A 34 9.60 3.77 -20.23
N ARG A 35 9.41 2.93 -19.21
CA ARG A 35 10.49 2.51 -18.31
C ARG A 35 11.58 1.73 -19.03
N SER A 36 11.23 0.82 -19.94
CA SER A 36 12.23 0.04 -20.68
C SER A 36 13.09 0.89 -21.61
N LYS A 37 12.58 2.02 -22.12
CA LYS A 37 13.36 2.95 -22.97
C LYS A 37 14.55 3.57 -22.24
N VAL A 38 14.52 3.60 -20.90
CA VAL A 38 15.62 4.09 -20.05
C VAL A 38 16.24 2.96 -19.22
N SER A 39 16.09 1.71 -19.67
CA SER A 39 16.66 0.52 -19.04
C SER A 39 16.22 0.28 -17.60
N LEU A 40 15.03 0.76 -17.22
CA LEU A 40 14.44 0.44 -15.93
C LEU A 40 13.63 -0.86 -15.99
N PRO A 41 13.65 -1.69 -14.93
CA PRO A 41 12.83 -2.89 -14.88
C PRO A 41 11.34 -2.54 -14.87
N PRO A 42 10.48 -3.41 -15.44
CA PRO A 42 9.04 -3.22 -15.38
C PRO A 42 8.56 -3.32 -13.92
N LEU A 43 7.58 -2.50 -13.57
CA LEU A 43 6.89 -2.60 -12.29
C LEU A 43 5.80 -3.68 -12.40
N PRO A 44 5.77 -4.65 -11.47
CA PRO A 44 4.67 -5.60 -11.38
C PRO A 44 3.38 -4.89 -10.95
N ASN A 45 2.25 -5.34 -11.51
CA ASN A 45 0.93 -4.87 -11.07
C ASN A 45 0.66 -5.35 -9.63
N ASN A 46 0.15 -4.46 -8.78
CA ASN A 46 -0.21 -4.76 -7.41
C ASN A 46 -1.70 -4.45 -7.18
N GLN A 47 -2.45 -5.45 -6.72
CA GLN A 47 -3.91 -5.36 -6.60
C GLN A 47 -4.38 -4.30 -5.58
N ARG A 48 -3.61 -4.06 -4.50
CA ARG A 48 -3.95 -3.01 -3.52
C ARG A 48 -3.73 -1.62 -4.12
N LEU A 49 -2.64 -1.42 -4.87
CA LEU A 49 -2.41 -0.17 -5.59
C LEU A 49 -3.43 0.05 -6.71
N HIS A 50 -3.85 -1.02 -7.41
CA HIS A 50 -4.94 -0.97 -8.38
C HIS A 50 -6.24 -0.49 -7.72
N SER A 51 -6.58 -1.08 -6.57
CA SER A 51 -7.77 -0.70 -5.80
C SER A 51 -7.73 0.75 -5.31
N LEU A 52 -6.56 1.23 -4.83
CA LEU A 52 -6.35 2.64 -4.48
C LEU A 52 -6.53 3.57 -5.68
N ALA A 53 -5.95 3.22 -6.82
CA ALA A 53 -6.04 4.00 -8.04
C ALA A 53 -7.50 4.06 -8.54
N LEU A 54 -8.20 2.93 -8.54
CA LEU A 54 -9.60 2.83 -8.96
C LEU A 54 -10.52 3.61 -8.01
N TYR A 55 -10.30 3.52 -6.70
CA TYR A 55 -11.03 4.33 -5.71
C TYR A 55 -10.94 5.82 -6.03
N HIS A 56 -9.74 6.33 -6.32
CA HIS A 56 -9.58 7.77 -6.58
C HIS A 56 -10.08 8.18 -7.97
N ALA A 57 -9.88 7.33 -8.99
CA ALA A 57 -10.43 7.56 -10.33
C ALA A 57 -11.97 7.61 -10.30
N ASP A 58 -12.60 6.71 -9.54
CA ASP A 58 -14.05 6.70 -9.31
C ASP A 58 -14.53 7.93 -8.54
N ASN A 59 -13.79 8.36 -7.51
CA ASN A 59 -14.11 9.58 -6.76
C ASN A 59 -14.09 10.82 -7.66
N MET A 60 -13.00 11.00 -8.42
CA MET A 60 -12.86 12.08 -9.42
C MET A 60 -13.98 12.03 -10.47
N ALA A 61 -14.25 10.84 -11.01
CA ALA A 61 -15.30 10.65 -11.99
C ALA A 61 -16.64 11.03 -11.39
N LYS A 62 -17.08 10.43 -10.28
CA LYS A 62 -18.38 10.63 -9.61
C LYS A 62 -18.63 12.08 -9.17
N ASN A 63 -17.60 12.76 -8.70
CA ASN A 63 -17.73 14.12 -8.18
C ASN A 63 -17.26 15.20 -9.16
N LYS A 64 -16.85 14.83 -10.39
CA LYS A 64 -16.48 15.73 -11.49
C LYS A 64 -15.34 16.70 -11.14
N PHE A 65 -14.33 16.25 -10.41
CA PHE A 65 -13.12 17.04 -10.10
C PHE A 65 -11.87 16.33 -10.63
N PHE A 66 -10.73 17.02 -10.64
CA PHE A 66 -9.44 16.47 -11.05
C PHE A 66 -8.32 17.03 -10.17
N SER A 67 -7.90 16.26 -9.17
CA SER A 67 -6.93 16.65 -8.14
C SER A 67 -6.32 15.43 -7.48
N ASN A 68 -5.08 15.52 -7.01
CA ASN A 68 -4.43 14.48 -6.21
C ASN A 68 -5.00 14.38 -4.78
N ILE A 69 -5.56 15.49 -4.29
CA ILE A 69 -6.30 15.54 -3.02
C ILE A 69 -7.77 15.24 -3.33
N ASP A 70 -8.34 14.26 -2.64
CA ASP A 70 -9.77 13.94 -2.77
C ASP A 70 -10.66 14.90 -1.97
N LEU A 71 -11.97 14.74 -2.07
CA LEU A 71 -12.92 15.63 -1.39
C LEU A 71 -12.98 15.44 0.14
N ASP A 72 -12.41 14.35 0.66
CA ASP A 72 -12.22 14.15 2.10
C ASP A 72 -10.92 14.83 2.58
N GLY A 73 -10.17 15.50 1.69
CA GLY A 73 -8.88 16.11 2.00
C GLY A 73 -7.71 15.11 2.05
N LEU A 74 -7.89 13.89 1.56
CA LEU A 74 -6.87 12.85 1.60
C LEU A 74 -6.00 12.92 0.34
N ASP A 75 -4.69 12.86 0.50
CA ASP A 75 -3.76 12.57 -0.59
C ASP A 75 -3.61 11.05 -0.81
N SER A 76 -2.76 10.64 -1.76
CA SER A 76 -2.54 9.21 -2.05
C SER A 76 -2.02 8.43 -0.85
N LYS A 77 -1.25 9.08 0.03
CA LYS A 77 -0.72 8.47 1.24
C LYS A 77 -1.80 8.30 2.30
N ALA A 78 -2.62 9.32 2.55
CA ALA A 78 -3.71 9.26 3.49
C ALA A 78 -4.79 8.26 3.03
N ARG A 79 -5.07 8.16 1.72
CA ARG A 79 -5.92 7.09 1.15
C ARG A 79 -5.35 5.70 1.41
N GLN A 80 -4.03 5.52 1.25
CA GLN A 80 -3.37 4.25 1.57
C GLN A 80 -3.48 3.89 3.05
N VAL A 81 -3.28 4.83 3.97
CA VAL A 81 -3.42 4.57 5.41
C VAL A 81 -4.87 4.23 5.77
N LYS A 82 -5.86 4.88 5.15
CA LYS A 82 -7.29 4.61 5.37
C LYS A 82 -7.71 3.21 4.88
N LEU A 83 -7.23 2.79 3.72
CA LEU A 83 -7.74 1.57 3.04
C LEU A 83 -6.83 0.34 3.22
N TYR A 84 -5.53 0.54 3.36
CA TYR A 84 -4.52 -0.50 3.52
C TYR A 84 -3.54 -0.14 4.64
N PRO A 85 -4.02 -0.01 5.89
CA PRO A 85 -3.21 0.37 7.04
C PRO A 85 -2.13 -0.68 7.36
N GLU A 86 -2.13 -1.85 6.76
CA GLU A 86 -1.07 -2.84 6.92
C GLU A 86 0.15 -2.58 6.05
N MET A 87 0.01 -1.83 4.95
CA MET A 87 1.08 -1.64 3.97
C MET A 87 2.08 -0.57 4.41
N VAL A 88 3.38 -0.91 4.43
CA VAL A 88 4.48 -0.01 4.76
C VAL A 88 5.24 0.34 3.49
N GLY A 89 5.47 1.63 3.26
CA GLY A 89 6.30 2.06 2.14
C GLY A 89 6.00 3.47 1.66
N ASN A 90 6.70 3.89 0.61
CA ASN A 90 6.43 5.16 -0.06
C ASN A 90 5.42 4.95 -1.18
N ILE A 91 4.53 5.92 -1.37
CA ILE A 91 3.52 5.89 -2.43
C ILE A 91 3.49 7.25 -3.14
N SER A 92 3.34 7.21 -4.46
CA SER A 92 3.13 8.39 -5.30
C SER A 92 2.00 8.15 -6.27
N GLU A 93 1.45 9.23 -6.83
CA GLU A 93 0.32 9.18 -7.73
C GLU A 93 0.54 10.10 -8.93
N SER A 94 0.07 9.67 -10.09
CA SER A 94 -0.02 10.45 -11.32
C SER A 94 -1.44 10.37 -11.87
N LEU A 95 -1.98 11.49 -12.34
CA LEU A 95 -3.37 11.59 -12.81
C LEU A 95 -3.45 11.86 -14.30
N GLY A 96 -4.37 11.20 -14.98
CA GLY A 96 -4.70 11.43 -16.38
C GLY A 96 -6.20 11.63 -16.56
N LYS A 97 -6.59 12.46 -17.52
CA LYS A 97 -8.00 12.65 -17.90
C LYS A 97 -8.08 12.90 -19.40
N LEU A 98 -9.12 12.37 -20.03
CA LEU A 98 -9.58 12.83 -21.33
C LEU A 98 -11.05 13.21 -21.21
N ASP A 99 -11.42 14.41 -21.68
CA ASP A 99 -12.81 14.82 -21.74
C ASP A 99 -13.60 14.05 -22.80
N VAL A 100 -12.90 13.58 -23.85
CA VAL A 100 -13.44 12.72 -24.92
C VAL A 100 -12.44 11.61 -25.24
N ILE A 101 -12.91 10.36 -25.22
CA ILE A 101 -12.16 9.17 -25.62
C ILE A 101 -11.99 9.16 -27.15
N PRO A 102 -10.75 9.15 -27.68
CA PRO A 102 -10.52 9.17 -29.11
C PRO A 102 -10.66 7.77 -29.71
N PHE A 103 -11.63 7.54 -30.61
CA PHE A 103 -11.84 6.34 -31.45
C PHE A 103 -11.91 4.96 -30.75
N THR A 104 -10.90 4.59 -29.95
CA THR A 104 -10.74 3.32 -29.24
C THR A 104 -10.09 3.52 -27.87
N ASP A 105 -10.30 2.57 -26.96
CA ASP A 105 -9.69 2.55 -25.63
C ASP A 105 -8.15 2.54 -25.67
N LYS A 106 -7.54 1.88 -26.66
CA LYS A 106 -6.08 1.89 -26.83
C LYS A 106 -5.54 3.27 -27.16
N LYS A 107 -6.24 4.01 -28.05
CA LYS A 107 -5.85 5.39 -28.39
C LYS A 107 -6.06 6.35 -27.22
N ALA A 108 -7.05 6.09 -26.37
CA ALA A 108 -7.20 6.80 -25.09
C ALA A 108 -6.00 6.55 -24.18
N ALA A 109 -5.60 5.29 -23.98
CA ALA A 109 -4.44 4.92 -23.17
C ALA A 109 -3.13 5.54 -23.70
N GLU A 110 -2.89 5.48 -25.01
CA GLU A 110 -1.75 6.16 -25.65
C GLU A 110 -1.72 7.67 -25.34
N SER A 111 -2.88 8.34 -25.46
CA SER A 111 -3.00 9.77 -25.18
C SER A 111 -2.77 10.11 -23.70
N ILE A 112 -3.31 9.28 -22.79
CA ILE A 112 -3.08 9.40 -21.36
C ILE A 112 -1.59 9.27 -21.05
N VAL A 113 -0.91 8.22 -21.50
CA VAL A 113 0.52 8.01 -21.19
C VAL A 113 1.39 9.09 -21.83
N LYS A 114 1.06 9.55 -23.05
CA LYS A 114 1.74 10.69 -23.67
C LYS A 114 1.65 11.95 -22.79
N ASN A 115 0.46 12.27 -22.28
CA ASN A 115 0.25 13.42 -21.40
C ASN A 115 1.01 13.24 -20.07
N LEU A 116 0.94 12.06 -19.45
CA LEU A 116 1.68 11.75 -18.23
C LEU A 116 3.20 11.92 -18.40
N MET A 117 3.75 11.50 -19.55
CA MET A 117 5.18 11.67 -19.85
C MET A 117 5.57 13.11 -20.19
N ALA A 118 4.62 13.95 -20.60
CA ALA A 118 4.82 15.37 -20.80
C ALA A 118 4.75 16.17 -19.48
N THR A 119 4.04 15.68 -18.47
CA THR A 119 3.95 16.30 -17.14
C THR A 119 5.17 15.94 -16.29
N PRO A 120 6.00 16.91 -15.85
CA PRO A 120 7.27 16.64 -15.15
C PRO A 120 7.14 15.73 -13.92
N ASP A 121 6.18 16.00 -13.03
CA ASP A 121 5.99 15.20 -11.81
C ASP A 121 5.51 13.77 -12.12
N SER A 122 4.63 13.62 -13.11
CA SER A 122 4.17 12.29 -13.54
C SER A 122 5.29 11.48 -14.19
N LYS A 123 6.10 12.11 -15.06
CA LYS A 123 7.29 11.50 -15.64
C LYS A 123 8.30 11.08 -14.56
N LYS A 124 8.52 11.93 -13.55
CA LYS A 124 9.37 11.61 -12.40
C LYS A 124 8.89 10.36 -11.67
N ASN A 125 7.58 10.22 -11.45
CA ASN A 125 7.01 9.02 -10.83
C ASN A 125 7.19 7.78 -11.71
N ILE A 126 6.83 7.86 -12.99
CA ILE A 126 6.94 6.75 -13.96
C ILE A 126 8.36 6.21 -14.06
N LEU A 127 9.36 7.11 -14.10
CA LEU A 127 10.77 6.76 -14.26
C LEU A 127 11.52 6.64 -12.91
N ASN A 128 10.82 6.63 -11.78
CA ASN A 128 11.47 6.44 -10.49
C ASN A 128 11.97 4.98 -10.37
N LYS A 129 13.27 4.84 -10.11
CA LYS A 129 13.94 3.54 -9.95
C LYS A 129 13.64 2.87 -8.60
N ASN A 130 13.16 3.62 -7.62
CA ASN A 130 12.93 3.13 -6.27
C ASN A 130 11.57 2.43 -6.12
N PHE A 131 10.64 2.62 -7.06
CA PHE A 131 9.36 1.91 -7.01
C PHE A 131 9.53 0.45 -7.41
N ASN A 132 8.78 -0.42 -6.73
CA ASN A 132 8.74 -1.86 -6.94
C ASN A 132 7.34 -2.39 -7.27
N ALA A 133 6.33 -1.51 -7.34
CA ALA A 133 4.96 -1.85 -7.66
C ALA A 133 4.21 -0.69 -8.34
N ILE A 134 3.20 -1.02 -9.13
CA ILE A 134 2.28 -0.08 -9.78
C ILE A 134 0.84 -0.61 -9.70
N GLY A 135 -0.14 0.28 -9.69
CA GLY A 135 -1.54 -0.02 -9.96
C GLY A 135 -2.19 1.08 -10.78
N VAL A 136 -3.06 0.72 -11.71
CA VAL A 136 -3.73 1.65 -12.63
C VAL A 136 -5.23 1.51 -12.49
N GLY A 137 -5.95 2.59 -12.19
CA GLY A 137 -7.40 2.61 -12.15
C GLY A 137 -7.95 3.58 -13.19
N ALA A 138 -8.97 3.18 -13.96
CA ALA A 138 -9.59 4.02 -14.96
C ALA A 138 -11.12 3.94 -14.91
N VAL A 139 -11.78 5.09 -14.84
CA VAL A 139 -13.25 5.17 -14.80
C VAL A 139 -13.74 6.05 -15.95
N LYS A 140 -14.52 5.46 -16.85
CA LYS A 140 -15.21 6.19 -17.91
C LYS A 140 -16.41 6.93 -17.33
N ARG A 141 -16.59 8.19 -17.73
CA ARG A 141 -17.77 8.98 -17.41
C ARG A 141 -18.24 9.75 -18.63
N GLY A 142 -19.43 9.43 -19.11
CA GLY A 142 -19.93 9.96 -20.38
C GLY A 142 -19.00 9.53 -21.53
N VAL A 143 -18.55 10.49 -22.32
CA VAL A 143 -17.60 10.27 -23.42
C VAL A 143 -16.13 10.35 -22.98
N GLY A 144 -15.85 10.68 -21.72
CA GLY A 144 -14.50 10.86 -21.18
C GLY A 144 -14.05 9.75 -20.25
N VAL A 145 -12.81 9.85 -19.76
CA VAL A 145 -12.20 8.92 -18.81
C VAL A 145 -11.31 9.66 -17.81
N TYR A 146 -11.34 9.19 -16.56
CA TYR A 146 -10.42 9.55 -15.49
C TYR A 146 -9.49 8.38 -15.23
N VAL A 147 -8.19 8.62 -15.11
CA VAL A 147 -7.16 7.62 -14.85
C VAL A 147 -6.31 8.06 -13.67
N THR A 148 -6.11 7.14 -12.74
CA THR A 148 -5.15 7.28 -11.66
C THR A 148 -4.09 6.21 -11.83
N VAL A 149 -2.82 6.58 -11.66
CA VAL A 149 -1.70 5.63 -11.61
C VAL A 149 -1.01 5.79 -10.27
N THR A 150 -1.02 4.73 -9.48
CA THR A 150 -0.39 4.67 -8.17
C THR A 150 0.89 3.85 -8.26
N PHE A 151 1.98 4.40 -7.73
CA PHE A 151 3.28 3.75 -7.65
C PHE A 151 3.68 3.58 -6.21
N ALA A 152 4.36 2.49 -5.87
CA ALA A 152 4.89 2.31 -4.53
C ALA A 152 6.25 1.65 -4.49
N ASP A 153 7.01 2.00 -3.45
CA ASP A 153 8.09 1.19 -2.90
C ASP A 153 7.51 0.49 -1.67
N ILE A 154 6.98 -0.71 -1.88
CA ILE A 154 6.39 -1.53 -0.81
C ILE A 154 7.52 -2.22 -0.07
N VAL A 155 7.71 -1.85 1.19
CA VAL A 155 8.83 -2.29 2.01
C VAL A 155 8.45 -3.50 2.85
N ALA A 156 7.30 -3.42 3.53
CA ALA A 156 6.80 -4.45 4.43
C ALA A 156 5.28 -4.38 4.54
N GLU A 157 4.69 -5.37 5.20
CA GLU A 157 3.29 -5.33 5.64
C GLU A 157 3.14 -5.90 7.06
N SER A 158 2.28 -5.30 7.88
CA SER A 158 2.00 -5.82 9.22
C SER A 158 1.24 -7.15 9.14
N VAL A 159 1.56 -8.09 10.02
CA VAL A 159 0.94 -9.43 10.06
C VAL A 159 0.33 -9.67 11.44
N ASP A 160 -0.85 -10.29 11.49
CA ASP A 160 -1.56 -10.68 12.73
C ASP A 160 -1.68 -9.55 13.76
N PHE A 161 -1.86 -8.31 13.30
CA PHE A 161 -1.87 -7.15 14.19
C PHE A 161 -3.12 -7.15 15.08
N THR A 162 -2.91 -7.07 16.39
CA THR A 162 -3.99 -6.96 17.38
C THR A 162 -4.06 -5.51 17.90
N PRO A 163 -5.19 -4.81 17.76
CA PRO A 163 -5.30 -3.38 18.10
C PRO A 163 -5.49 -3.10 19.60
N THR A 164 -5.55 -4.13 20.44
CA THR A 164 -5.78 -4.02 21.87
C THR A 164 -4.91 -5.00 22.64
N ALA A 165 -4.50 -4.65 23.85
CA ALA A 165 -3.79 -5.55 24.77
C ALA A 165 -4.16 -5.24 26.22
N LYS A 166 -4.07 -6.22 27.12
CA LYS A 166 -4.25 -5.94 28.55
C LYS A 166 -2.97 -5.39 29.15
N TYR A 167 -3.09 -4.49 30.12
CA TYR A 167 -1.96 -4.01 30.89
C TYR A 167 -1.17 -5.18 31.51
N GLY A 168 0.15 -5.18 31.31
CA GLY A 168 1.08 -6.23 31.74
C GLY A 168 1.20 -7.43 30.80
N GLU A 169 0.36 -7.53 29.77
CA GLU A 169 0.43 -8.59 28.76
C GLU A 169 1.62 -8.41 27.81
N ASP A 170 2.07 -9.51 27.21
CA ASP A 170 3.07 -9.48 26.14
C ASP A 170 2.40 -9.08 24.81
N ILE A 171 2.84 -7.97 24.23
CA ILE A 171 2.48 -7.53 22.89
C ILE A 171 3.51 -8.08 21.91
N THR A 172 3.07 -8.76 20.85
CA THR A 172 3.93 -9.16 19.74
C THR A 172 3.50 -8.47 18.46
N VAL A 173 4.39 -7.70 17.86
CA VAL A 173 4.18 -7.03 16.57
C VAL A 173 5.03 -7.69 15.49
N LYS A 174 4.43 -7.95 14.33
CA LYS A 174 5.06 -8.71 13.24
C LYS A 174 4.92 -7.97 11.92
N TYR A 175 5.96 -8.07 11.09
CA TYR A 175 5.97 -7.52 9.73
C TYR A 175 6.58 -8.52 8.77
N ARG A 176 5.93 -8.72 7.61
CA ARG A 176 6.49 -9.46 6.48
C ARG A 176 7.27 -8.50 5.59
N ILE A 177 8.50 -8.85 5.27
CA ILE A 177 9.37 -8.04 4.40
C ILE A 177 9.10 -8.37 2.93
N LEU A 178 8.88 -7.32 2.13
CA LEU A 178 8.42 -7.44 0.74
C LEU A 178 9.44 -6.91 -0.28
N ASN A 179 10.41 -6.10 0.13
CA ASN A 179 11.45 -5.54 -0.74
C ASN A 179 12.76 -6.34 -0.76
N GLY A 180 12.82 -7.49 -0.08
CA GLY A 180 14.01 -8.35 -0.03
C GLY A 180 15.16 -7.82 0.83
N ALA A 181 14.96 -6.76 1.62
CA ALA A 181 16.00 -6.25 2.50
C ALA A 181 16.29 -7.18 3.69
N ALA A 182 17.50 -7.09 4.23
CA ALA A 182 17.91 -7.86 5.40
C ALA A 182 17.17 -7.36 6.66
N PHE A 183 16.80 -8.26 7.57
CA PHE A 183 16.11 -7.89 8.81
C PHE A 183 16.89 -6.93 9.70
N THR A 184 18.22 -6.94 9.60
CA THR A 184 19.11 -6.02 10.31
C THR A 184 18.93 -4.56 9.90
N ASP A 185 18.34 -4.30 8.72
CA ASP A 185 18.00 -2.95 8.27
C ASP A 185 16.74 -2.42 8.96
N PHE A 186 16.02 -3.26 9.71
CA PHE A 186 14.75 -2.91 10.33
C PHE A 186 14.86 -2.77 11.84
N LYS A 187 14.05 -1.87 12.38
CA LYS A 187 13.81 -1.68 13.82
C LYS A 187 12.32 -1.46 14.04
N ILE A 188 11.85 -1.60 15.28
CA ILE A 188 10.48 -1.25 15.66
C ILE A 188 10.52 -0.11 16.68
N ALA A 189 9.93 1.03 16.34
CA ALA A 189 9.67 2.10 17.29
C ALA A 189 8.32 1.90 17.97
N VAL A 190 8.31 2.15 19.28
CA VAL A 190 7.10 2.15 20.12
C VAL A 190 7.06 3.47 20.88
N GLU A 191 6.00 4.24 20.70
CA GLU A 191 5.64 5.38 21.55
C GLU A 191 4.64 4.87 22.59
N MET A 192 4.97 4.99 23.87
CA MET A 192 4.15 4.49 24.98
C MET A 192 3.00 5.44 25.30
N ALA A 193 2.00 4.94 26.03
CA ALA A 193 0.92 5.78 26.56
C ALA A 193 1.46 6.79 27.59
N ASP A 194 2.28 6.32 28.54
CA ASP A 194 3.01 7.20 29.46
C ASP A 194 4.23 7.83 28.77
N LYS A 195 4.20 9.14 28.57
CA LYS A 195 5.25 9.90 27.89
C LYS A 195 6.50 10.12 28.74
N GLU A 196 6.42 9.87 30.05
CA GLU A 196 7.53 10.05 30.99
C GLU A 196 8.15 8.70 31.42
N ALA A 197 7.59 7.58 30.94
CA ALA A 197 8.07 6.24 31.25
C ALA A 197 9.54 6.08 30.86
N ARG A 198 10.37 5.62 31.81
CA ARG A 198 11.79 5.34 31.61
C ARG A 198 11.96 3.88 31.19
N ILE A 199 12.38 3.66 29.95
CA ILE A 199 12.49 2.32 29.36
C ILE A 199 13.95 2.03 29.03
N THR A 200 14.46 0.87 29.42
CA THR A 200 15.81 0.42 29.04
C THR A 200 15.76 -0.28 27.68
N GLY A 201 16.51 0.24 26.71
CA GLY A 201 16.60 -0.34 25.37
C GLY A 201 17.53 -1.54 25.27
N ASP A 202 17.49 -2.21 24.12
CA ASP A 202 18.37 -3.35 23.82
C ASP A 202 19.86 -2.94 23.79
N ASP A 203 20.14 -1.65 23.55
CA ASP A 203 21.48 -1.06 23.60
C ASP A 203 21.91 -0.64 25.03
N GLY A 204 21.10 -0.96 26.04
CA GLY A 204 21.35 -0.64 27.45
C GLY A 204 21.10 0.82 27.82
N LYS A 205 20.69 1.69 26.89
CA LYS A 205 20.39 3.09 27.18
C LYS A 205 18.98 3.25 27.72
N THR A 206 18.75 4.31 28.50
CA THR A 206 17.42 4.71 28.93
C THR A 206 16.78 5.64 27.91
N TYR A 207 15.55 5.33 27.53
CA TYR A 207 14.69 6.16 26.71
C TYR A 207 13.50 6.65 27.54
N ILE A 208 12.86 7.75 27.12
CA ILE A 208 11.75 8.37 27.84
C ILE A 208 10.54 8.44 26.90
N GLY A 209 9.44 7.77 27.25
CA GLY A 209 8.17 7.80 26.51
C GLY A 209 8.15 7.09 25.15
N ASN A 210 9.30 6.85 24.54
CA ASN A 210 9.45 6.11 23.29
C ASN A 210 10.67 5.18 23.34
N ILE A 211 10.69 4.13 22.52
CA ILE A 211 11.82 3.20 22.42
C ILE A 211 11.96 2.68 21.00
N ILE A 212 13.18 2.32 20.61
CA ILE A 212 13.49 1.61 19.36
C ILE A 212 14.03 0.23 19.73
N TYR A 213 13.30 -0.80 19.33
CA TYR A 213 13.66 -2.20 19.55
C TYR A 213 14.39 -2.81 18.36
N ASP A 214 15.35 -3.67 18.68
CA ASP A 214 15.87 -4.65 17.74
C ASP A 214 14.79 -5.69 17.40
N VAL A 215 14.75 -6.08 16.14
CA VAL A 215 13.82 -7.07 15.62
C VAL A 215 14.43 -8.47 15.68
N LYS A 216 13.56 -9.48 15.77
CA LYS A 216 13.93 -10.90 15.67
C LYS A 216 13.38 -11.49 14.38
N ASP A 217 14.14 -12.39 13.78
CA ASP A 217 13.65 -13.26 12.73
C ASP A 217 12.59 -14.22 13.31
N MET A 218 11.41 -14.25 12.70
CA MET A 218 10.30 -15.12 13.10
C MET A 218 9.99 -16.19 12.03
N GLY A 219 10.86 -16.35 11.03
CA GLY A 219 10.71 -17.26 9.90
C GLY A 219 9.77 -16.74 8.81
N ASN A 220 9.79 -17.39 7.65
CA ASN A 220 8.88 -17.10 6.52
C ASN A 220 8.86 -15.63 6.08
N SER A 221 10.04 -15.00 6.01
CA SER A 221 10.20 -13.59 5.68
C SER A 221 9.52 -12.61 6.67
N ILE A 222 9.21 -13.07 7.88
CA ILE A 222 8.59 -12.28 8.94
C ILE A 222 9.64 -11.93 9.99
N LEU A 223 9.69 -10.66 10.37
CA LEU A 223 10.37 -10.17 11.55
C LEU A 223 9.35 -9.72 12.59
N GLY A 224 9.79 -9.61 13.84
CA GLY A 224 8.93 -9.03 14.87
C GLY A 224 9.64 -8.72 16.18
N ARG A 225 8.85 -8.19 17.11
CA ARG A 225 9.27 -7.86 18.47
C ARG A 225 8.17 -8.20 19.45
N THR A 226 8.56 -8.78 20.58
CA THR A 226 7.70 -8.94 21.75
C THR A 226 8.17 -7.99 22.87
N PHE A 227 7.24 -7.29 23.51
CA PHE A 227 7.49 -6.40 24.64
C PHE A 227 6.26 -6.34 25.56
N LYS A 228 6.42 -5.87 26.80
CA LYS A 228 5.32 -5.79 27.78
C LYS A 228 4.51 -4.50 27.66
N ALA A 229 3.20 -4.64 27.82
CA ALA A 229 2.24 -3.54 27.90
C ALA A 229 2.21 -2.89 29.30
N GLU A 230 3.35 -2.37 29.77
CA GLU A 230 3.54 -2.00 31.20
C GLU A 230 3.85 -0.52 31.48
N TYR A 231 3.80 0.33 30.45
CA TYR A 231 4.18 1.75 30.48
C TYR A 231 2.96 2.65 30.19
N GLY A 232 2.02 2.61 31.13
CA GLY A 232 0.76 3.34 31.08
C GLY A 232 -0.36 2.58 30.37
N LYS A 233 -1.60 2.83 30.78
CA LYS A 233 -2.80 2.44 30.03
C LYS A 233 -3.11 3.51 28.98
N GLY A 234 -3.58 3.11 27.82
CA GLY A 234 -3.86 3.98 26.67
C GLY A 234 -3.12 3.57 25.41
N ASP A 235 -3.00 4.50 24.47
CA ASP A 235 -2.52 4.19 23.12
C ASP A 235 -1.00 4.09 23.02
N TYR A 236 -0.57 2.94 22.51
CA TYR A 236 0.80 2.69 22.08
C TYR A 236 0.86 2.84 20.56
N LYS A 237 1.77 3.69 20.06
CA LYS A 237 1.97 3.86 18.61
C LYS A 237 3.17 3.05 18.15
N ILE A 238 2.94 2.14 17.22
CA ILE A 238 3.93 1.21 16.67
C ILE A 238 4.30 1.65 15.27
N SER A 239 5.60 1.77 15.01
CA SER A 239 6.13 2.07 13.67
C SER A 239 7.29 1.13 13.35
N ILE A 240 7.34 0.58 12.14
CA ILE A 240 8.56 -0.05 11.63
C ILE A 240 9.48 1.00 11.02
N LEU A 241 10.78 0.90 11.27
CA LEU A 241 11.81 1.69 10.61
C LEU A 241 12.56 0.84 9.59
N TYR A 242 12.96 1.43 8.47
CA TYR A 242 13.85 0.81 7.48
C TYR A 242 15.05 1.72 7.24
N LYS A 243 16.26 1.23 7.52
CA LYS A 243 17.53 2.00 7.44
C LYS A 243 17.48 3.33 8.20
N GLY A 244 16.84 3.31 9.37
CA GLY A 244 16.63 4.49 10.22
C GLY A 244 15.57 5.47 9.72
N GLN A 245 14.96 5.24 8.55
CA GLN A 245 13.86 6.06 8.07
C GLN A 245 12.56 5.67 8.78
N HIS A 246 11.87 6.68 9.30
CA HIS A 246 10.49 6.56 9.73
C HIS A 246 9.59 6.62 8.52
N PHE A 247 8.65 5.69 8.43
CA PHE A 247 7.52 5.84 7.54
C PHE A 247 6.41 6.54 8.32
N LEU A 248 6.06 7.77 7.93
CA LEU A 248 4.84 8.41 8.40
C LEU A 248 3.60 7.58 8.02
N SER A 249 3.71 6.81 6.93
CA SER A 249 2.73 5.80 6.59
C SER A 249 2.73 4.67 7.62
N ASN A 250 1.55 4.25 8.05
CA ASN A 250 1.37 3.01 8.81
C ASN A 250 1.95 3.06 10.24
N VAL A 251 1.70 4.16 10.95
CA VAL A 251 1.68 4.13 12.41
C VAL A 251 0.45 3.32 12.84
N ARG A 252 0.67 2.27 13.62
CA ARG A 252 -0.41 1.40 14.12
C ARG A 252 -0.60 1.60 15.60
N THR A 253 -1.85 1.65 16.03
CA THR A 253 -2.18 1.86 17.44
C THR A 253 -2.59 0.56 18.09
N ILE A 254 -2.02 0.28 19.26
CA ILE A 254 -2.48 -0.74 20.19
C ILE A 254 -2.96 -0.02 21.44
N THR A 255 -4.24 -0.16 21.78
CA THR A 255 -4.80 0.41 23.01
C THR A 255 -4.58 -0.57 24.16
N VAL A 256 -3.86 -0.15 25.19
CA VAL A 256 -3.57 -0.93 26.40
C VAL A 256 -4.61 -0.62 27.47
N GLU A 257 -5.35 -1.64 27.90
CA GLU A 257 -6.48 -1.54 28.85
C GLU A 257 -6.16 -1.99 30.27
#